data_AF-A0A7Y3G3V5-F1
#
_entry.id   AF-A0A7Y3G3V5-F1
#
_cell.length_a   1.000
_cell.length_b   1.000
_cell.length_c   1.000
_cell.angle_alpha   90.00
_cell.angle_beta   90.00
_cell.angle_gamma   90.00
#
_symmetry.space_group_name_H-M   'P 1'
#
loop_
_entity.id
_entity.type
_entity.pdbx_description
1 polymer ?
#
loop_
_entity_poly.entity_id
_entity_poly.type
_entity_poly.pdbx_seq_one_letter_code
_entity_poly.pdbx_strand_id
1 'polypeptide(L)'
;MAVASLNDPNLVMLAAYAREFMRDHPELNRLTAGYDHSSRLLKWAVLDTLSDWSSTPPFIGQDLNLIVERNLVSVFTRGVVITALESLGILHLRNHLSYSDGGVNVQTENPQMIQAWLQMMKGEYENKKQRTLIALNLENALGTQSHGVHSELYFVNSFYGFL
;
A
#
# COMPACT_ATOMS: atom_id res chain seq x y z
N MET A 1 17.69 0.03 4.62
CA MET A 1 16.38 -0.58 4.31
C MET A 1 16.58 -2.09 4.28
N ALA A 2 16.16 -2.81 5.33
CA ALA A 2 16.30 -4.26 5.35
C ALA A 2 15.30 -4.85 4.35
N VAL A 3 15.77 -5.59 3.35
CA VAL A 3 14.91 -6.31 2.42
C VAL A 3 14.22 -7.41 3.24
N ALA A 4 12.93 -7.25 3.52
CA ALA A 4 12.15 -8.26 4.24
C ALA A 4 12.31 -9.61 3.53
N SER A 5 12.66 -10.65 4.28
CA SER A 5 12.79 -11.99 3.70
C SER A 5 11.44 -12.42 3.12
N LEU A 6 11.44 -13.21 2.04
CA LEU A 6 10.20 -13.73 1.43
C LEU A 6 9.33 -14.58 2.39
N ASN A 7 9.89 -14.94 3.56
CA ASN A 7 9.26 -15.72 4.62
C ASN A 7 8.92 -14.89 5.87
N ASP A 8 9.00 -13.57 5.79
CA ASP A 8 8.55 -12.69 6.88
C ASP A 8 7.07 -12.99 7.23
N PRO A 9 6.74 -13.25 8.51
CA PRO A 9 5.39 -13.57 8.93
C PRO A 9 4.38 -12.44 8.63
N ASN A 10 4.79 -11.18 8.77
CA ASN A 10 3.93 -10.03 8.49
C ASN A 10 3.64 -9.89 7.00
N LEU A 11 4.65 -10.17 6.16
CA LEU A 11 4.50 -10.23 4.70
C LEU A 11 3.48 -11.29 4.28
N VAL A 12 3.58 -12.50 4.85
CA VAL A 12 2.64 -13.60 4.58
C VAL A 12 1.23 -13.24 5.03
N MET A 13 1.11 -12.68 6.23
CA MET A 13 -0.18 -12.27 6.80
C MET A 13 -0.85 -11.20 5.92
N LEU A 14 -0.15 -10.13 5.57
CA LEU A 14 -0.69 -9.04 4.73
C LEU A 14 -1.10 -9.53 3.33
N ALA A 15 -0.33 -10.45 2.75
CA ALA A 15 -0.71 -11.08 1.48
C ALA A 15 -2.00 -11.90 1.61
N ALA A 16 -2.20 -12.61 2.73
CA ALA A 16 -3.45 -13.33 3.00
C ALA A 16 -4.64 -12.37 3.18
N TYR A 17 -4.46 -11.26 3.91
CA TYR A 17 -5.49 -10.21 4.03
C TYR A 17 -5.89 -9.63 2.66
N ALA A 18 -4.92 -9.36 1.78
CA ALA A 18 -5.20 -8.88 0.44
C ALA A 18 -5.97 -9.91 -0.40
N ARG A 19 -5.63 -11.20 -0.29
CA ARG A 19 -6.37 -12.29 -0.94
C ARG A 19 -7.81 -12.34 -0.48
N GLU A 20 -8.06 -12.30 0.82
CA GLU A 20 -9.41 -12.29 1.38
C GLU A 20 -10.19 -11.06 0.96
N PHE A 21 -9.55 -9.89 0.92
CA PHE A 21 -10.17 -8.65 0.47
C PHE A 21 -10.67 -8.76 -0.98
N MET A 22 -9.87 -9.34 -1.86
CA MET A 22 -10.24 -9.57 -3.26
C MET A 22 -11.17 -10.77 -3.45
N ARG A 23 -11.34 -11.60 -2.41
CA ARG A 23 -12.06 -12.87 -2.48
C ARG A 23 -11.48 -13.82 -3.54
N ASP A 24 -10.15 -13.78 -3.70
CA ASP A 24 -9.42 -14.61 -4.66
C ASP A 24 -9.26 -16.03 -4.09
N HIS A 25 -10.32 -16.83 -4.29
CA HIS A 25 -10.41 -18.21 -3.84
C HIS A 25 -10.85 -19.14 -4.97
N PRO A 26 -10.33 -20.39 -5.04
CA PRO A 26 -10.65 -21.32 -6.12
C PRO A 26 -12.16 -21.62 -6.24
N GLU A 27 -12.90 -21.60 -5.13
CA GLU A 27 -14.34 -21.83 -5.12
C GLU A 27 -15.17 -20.65 -5.65
N LEU A 28 -14.59 -19.45 -5.72
CA LEU A 28 -15.25 -18.25 -6.25
C LEU A 28 -14.86 -17.94 -7.69
N ASN A 29 -13.68 -18.41 -8.13
CA ASN A 29 -13.17 -18.20 -9.47
C ASN A 29 -13.86 -19.14 -10.46
N ARG A 30 -14.80 -18.57 -11.25
CA ARG A 30 -15.62 -19.33 -12.20
C ARG A 30 -14.90 -19.66 -13.51
N LEU A 31 -13.87 -18.89 -13.87
CA LEU A 31 -13.17 -18.98 -15.16
C LEU A 31 -11.87 -19.81 -15.07
N THR A 32 -11.23 -19.77 -13.92
CA THR A 32 -9.95 -20.39 -13.62
C THR A 32 -10.15 -21.19 -12.35
N ALA A 33 -9.99 -22.52 -12.41
CA ALA A 33 -10.14 -23.42 -11.24
C ALA A 33 -8.98 -23.29 -10.23
N GLY A 34 -8.44 -22.08 -10.04
CA GLY A 34 -7.28 -21.76 -9.23
C GLY A 34 -7.33 -20.31 -8.76
N TYR A 35 -6.19 -19.79 -8.29
CA TYR A 35 -6.05 -18.41 -7.84
C TYR A 35 -5.76 -17.48 -9.03
N ASP A 36 -6.41 -16.32 -9.05
CA ASP A 36 -6.11 -15.25 -10.02
C ASP A 36 -4.75 -14.62 -9.71
N HIS A 37 -4.40 -14.48 -8.42
CA HIS A 37 -3.11 -13.95 -7.99
C HIS A 37 -2.31 -15.00 -7.23
N SER A 38 -1.16 -15.37 -7.80
CA SER A 38 -0.20 -16.24 -7.10
C SER A 38 0.27 -15.59 -5.79
N SER A 39 0.52 -16.41 -4.76
CA SER A 39 0.98 -15.91 -3.45
C SER A 39 2.29 -15.10 -3.56
N ARG A 40 3.14 -15.41 -4.54
CA ARG A 40 4.36 -14.66 -4.84
C ARG A 40 4.06 -13.24 -5.32
N LEU A 41 3.06 -13.06 -6.18
CA LEU A 41 2.65 -11.75 -6.69
C LEU A 41 2.06 -10.89 -5.57
N LEU A 42 1.24 -11.48 -4.70
CA LEU A 42 0.70 -10.75 -3.54
C LEU A 42 1.80 -10.29 -2.58
N LYS A 43 2.79 -11.14 -2.31
CA LYS A 43 3.97 -10.74 -1.52
C LYS A 43 4.76 -9.61 -2.20
N TRP A 44 4.93 -9.67 -3.51
CA TRP A 44 5.57 -8.58 -4.25
C TRP A 44 4.77 -7.28 -4.13
N ALA A 45 3.44 -7.33 -4.28
CA ALA A 45 2.58 -6.17 -4.12
C ALA A 45 2.68 -5.57 -2.71
N VAL A 46 2.78 -6.39 -1.65
CA VAL A 46 3.02 -5.90 -0.28
C VAL A 46 4.31 -5.11 -0.16
N LEU A 47 5.41 -5.60 -0.75
CA LEU A 47 6.70 -4.91 -0.71
C LEU A 47 6.69 -3.62 -1.52
N ASP A 48 6.03 -3.62 -2.67
CA ASP A 48 5.88 -2.44 -3.52
C ASP A 48 5.02 -1.36 -2.84
N THR A 49 3.91 -1.75 -2.22
CA THR A 49 3.09 -0.86 -1.37
C THR A 49 3.90 -0.33 -0.18
N LEU A 50 4.73 -1.15 0.47
CA LEU A 50 5.60 -0.67 1.55
C LEU A 50 6.61 0.36 1.05
N SER A 51 7.15 0.16 -0.15
CA SER A 51 8.05 1.12 -0.80
C SER A 51 7.34 2.44 -1.07
N ASP A 52 6.15 2.41 -1.69
CA ASP A 52 5.31 3.59 -1.91
C ASP A 52 5.02 4.33 -0.60
N TRP A 53 4.57 3.59 0.42
CA TRP A 53 4.23 4.11 1.73
C TRP A 53 5.44 4.76 2.42
N SER A 54 6.62 4.14 2.33
CA SER A 54 7.88 4.67 2.89
C SER A 54 8.43 5.87 2.12
N SER A 55 8.12 5.96 0.82
CA SER A 55 8.50 7.07 -0.06
C SER A 55 7.52 8.24 -0.02
N THR A 56 6.38 8.09 0.66
CA THR A 56 5.38 9.16 0.81
C THR A 56 5.72 10.01 2.03
N PRO A 57 5.88 11.34 1.90
CA PRO A 57 6.07 12.22 3.05
C PRO A 57 4.87 12.19 4.00
N PRO A 58 5.06 12.34 5.32
CA PRO A 58 6.34 12.48 6.04
C PRO A 58 7.19 11.19 6.09
N PHE A 59 8.50 11.34 5.94
CA PHE A 59 9.47 10.24 6.00
C PHE A 59 9.77 9.81 7.44
N ILE A 60 8.78 9.23 8.10
CA ILE A 60 8.96 8.48 9.33
C ILE A 60 9.40 7.07 8.93
N GLY A 61 10.50 6.51 9.43
CA GLY A 61 10.99 5.20 8.99
C GLY A 61 9.93 4.11 9.19
N GLN A 62 9.44 3.50 8.11
CA GLN A 62 8.33 2.53 8.17
C GLN A 62 8.78 1.14 7.75
N ASP A 63 8.27 0.16 8.47
CA ASP A 63 8.45 -1.25 8.18
C ASP A 63 7.12 -1.99 8.34
N LEU A 64 7.10 -3.29 8.02
CA LEU A 64 5.89 -4.09 8.15
C LEU A 64 5.44 -4.24 9.62
N ASN A 65 6.35 -4.17 10.58
CA ASN A 65 6.02 -4.29 12.00
C ASN A 65 5.16 -3.11 12.46
N LEU A 66 5.55 -1.88 12.10
CA LEU A 66 4.80 -0.67 12.43
C LEU A 66 3.36 -0.74 11.90
N ILE A 67 3.16 -1.26 10.69
CA ILE A 67 1.83 -1.42 10.09
C ILE A 67 0.94 -2.34 10.94
N VAL A 68 1.49 -3.42 11.48
CA VAL A 68 0.76 -4.38 12.31
C VAL A 68 0.54 -3.83 13.73
N GLU A 69 1.60 -3.31 14.37
CA GLU A 69 1.56 -2.79 15.74
C GLU A 69 0.59 -1.61 15.89
N ARG A 70 0.52 -0.73 14.87
CA ARG A 70 -0.38 0.42 14.86
C ARG A 70 -1.75 0.13 14.27
N ASN A 71 -2.07 -1.15 14.02
CA ASN A 71 -3.35 -1.60 13.47
C ASN A 71 -3.73 -0.89 12.15
N LEU A 72 -2.75 -0.65 11.29
CA LEU A 72 -2.92 0.03 9.99
C LEU A 72 -3.21 -0.95 8.85
N VAL A 73 -3.39 -2.24 9.18
CA VAL A 73 -3.60 -3.34 8.25
C VAL A 73 -4.71 -3.05 7.22
N SER A 74 -5.82 -2.45 7.63
CA SER A 74 -6.95 -2.16 6.73
C SER A 74 -6.59 -1.16 5.62
N VAL A 75 -5.93 -0.05 5.97
CA VAL A 75 -5.52 0.97 5.00
C VAL A 75 -4.41 0.43 4.10
N PHE A 76 -3.46 -0.28 4.70
CA PHE A 76 -2.34 -0.87 3.97
C PHE A 76 -2.81 -1.94 2.98
N THR A 77 -3.74 -2.82 3.38
CA THR A 77 -4.31 -3.86 2.51
C THR A 77 -4.96 -3.27 1.26
N ARG A 78 -5.61 -2.11 1.36
CA ARG A 78 -6.16 -1.41 0.19
C ARG A 78 -5.07 -1.00 -0.79
N GLY A 79 -3.94 -0.50 -0.30
CA GLY A 79 -2.75 -0.22 -1.12
C GLY A 79 -2.25 -1.46 -1.85
N VAL A 80 -2.12 -2.58 -1.13
CA VAL A 80 -1.68 -3.87 -1.70
C VAL A 80 -2.60 -4.33 -2.82
N VAL A 81 -3.91 -4.20 -2.63
CA VAL A 81 -4.91 -4.58 -3.65
C VAL A 81 -4.85 -3.65 -4.87
N ILE A 82 -4.66 -2.34 -4.66
CA ILE A 82 -4.46 -1.39 -5.76
C ILE A 82 -3.22 -1.78 -6.57
N THR A 83 -2.08 -2.01 -5.92
CA THR A 83 -0.83 -2.44 -6.58
C THR A 83 -1.01 -3.76 -7.34
N ALA A 84 -1.70 -4.74 -6.74
CA ALA A 84 -1.98 -6.01 -7.38
C ALA A 84 -2.83 -5.84 -8.66
N LEU A 85 -3.91 -5.07 -8.58
CA LEU A 85 -4.80 -4.80 -9.70
C LEU A 85 -4.15 -3.92 -10.79
N GLU A 86 -3.28 -2.98 -10.42
CA GLU A 86 -2.47 -2.22 -11.38
C GLU A 86 -1.55 -3.17 -12.17
N SER A 87 -0.91 -4.13 -11.50
CA SER A 87 -0.08 -5.14 -12.16
C SER A 87 -0.88 -6.02 -13.13
N LEU A 88 -2.13 -6.36 -12.77
CA LEU A 88 -3.06 -7.08 -13.65
C LEU A 88 -3.47 -6.21 -14.84
N GLY A 89 -3.75 -4.92 -14.62
CA GLY A 89 -4.03 -3.97 -15.69
C GLY A 89 -2.89 -3.88 -16.71
N ILE A 90 -1.63 -3.85 -16.24
CA ILE A 90 -0.44 -3.88 -17.11
C ILE A 90 -0.36 -5.20 -17.88
N LEU A 91 -0.67 -6.34 -17.26
CA LEU A 91 -0.72 -7.64 -17.95
C LEU A 91 -1.74 -7.63 -19.09
N HIS A 92 -2.96 -7.12 -18.84
CA HIS A 92 -3.97 -6.97 -19.88
C HIS A 92 -3.47 -6.07 -21.01
N LEU A 93 -2.92 -4.89 -20.69
CA LEU A 93 -2.38 -3.98 -21.70
C LEU A 93 -1.29 -4.65 -22.55
N ARG A 94 -0.36 -5.38 -21.92
CA ARG A 94 0.71 -6.10 -22.61
C ARG A 94 0.18 -7.19 -23.53
N ASN A 95 -0.81 -7.97 -23.07
CA ASN A 95 -1.37 -9.08 -23.84
C ASN A 95 -2.30 -8.59 -24.97
N HIS A 96 -2.79 -7.35 -24.91
CA HIS A 96 -3.66 -6.72 -25.91
C HIS A 96 -2.96 -5.63 -26.73
N LEU A 97 -1.63 -5.61 -26.73
CA LEU A 97 -0.88 -4.78 -27.67
C LEU A 97 -1.31 -5.16 -29.09
N SER A 98 -1.97 -4.22 -29.77
CA SER A 98 -2.55 -4.45 -31.09
C SER A 98 -1.46 -4.79 -32.09
N TYR A 99 -1.35 -6.08 -32.43
CA TYR A 99 -0.51 -6.54 -33.52
C TYR A 99 -1.36 -6.57 -34.79
N SER A 100 -1.08 -5.66 -35.72
CA SER A 100 -1.77 -5.60 -37.01
C SER A 100 -1.07 -6.52 -38.01
N ASP A 101 -1.47 -7.79 -38.06
CA ASP A 101 -1.13 -8.71 -39.14
C ASP A 101 -2.40 -9.05 -39.92
N GLY A 102 -2.56 -8.43 -41.09
CA GLY A 102 -3.63 -8.75 -42.03
C GLY A 102 -5.04 -8.24 -41.70
N GLY A 103 -5.23 -7.32 -40.74
CA GLY A 103 -6.50 -6.59 -40.56
C GLY A 103 -7.56 -7.24 -39.66
N VAL A 104 -7.21 -8.32 -38.94
CA VAL A 104 -8.09 -8.91 -37.92
C VAL A 104 -7.74 -8.35 -36.55
N ASN A 105 -8.60 -7.47 -36.03
CA ASN A 105 -8.47 -6.94 -34.67
C ASN A 105 -9.33 -7.80 -33.73
N VAL A 106 -8.70 -8.64 -32.90
CA VAL A 106 -9.41 -9.41 -31.88
C VAL A 106 -9.53 -8.54 -30.63
N GLN A 107 -10.73 -8.00 -30.39
CA GLN A 107 -11.07 -7.29 -29.16
C GLN A 107 -11.51 -8.33 -28.11
N THR A 108 -10.70 -8.56 -27.08
CA THR A 108 -11.08 -9.40 -25.92
C THR A 108 -11.12 -8.61 -24.63
N GLU A 109 -12.22 -8.84 -23.89
CA GLU A 109 -12.60 -8.40 -22.55
C GLU A 109 -12.42 -6.91 -22.22
N ASN A 110 -13.28 -6.37 -21.35
CA ASN A 110 -13.44 -4.93 -21.19
C ASN A 110 -12.68 -4.40 -19.94
N PRO A 111 -11.40 -3.99 -20.04
CA PRO A 111 -10.59 -3.51 -18.91
C PRO A 111 -11.09 -2.20 -18.31
N GLN A 112 -12.07 -1.54 -18.94
CA GLN A 112 -12.61 -0.25 -18.52
C GLN A 112 -13.20 -0.27 -17.11
N MET A 113 -13.83 -1.38 -16.71
CA MET A 113 -14.43 -1.48 -15.38
C MET A 113 -13.36 -1.54 -14.27
N ILE A 114 -12.27 -2.29 -14.49
CA ILE A 114 -11.14 -2.38 -13.56
C ILE A 114 -10.48 -1.00 -13.40
N GLN A 115 -10.31 -0.27 -14.50
CA GLN A 115 -9.74 1.08 -14.48
C GLN A 115 -10.61 2.07 -13.69
N ALA A 116 -11.93 2.01 -13.84
CA ALA A 116 -12.84 2.86 -13.08
C ALA A 116 -12.76 2.60 -11.56
N TRP A 117 -12.73 1.33 -11.15
CA TRP A 117 -12.59 0.95 -9.74
C TRP A 117 -11.23 1.33 -9.17
N LEU A 118 -10.15 1.15 -9.94
CA LEU A 118 -8.80 1.56 -9.55
C LEU A 118 -8.72 3.05 -9.25
N GLN A 119 -9.26 3.90 -10.12
CA GLN A 119 -9.24 5.36 -9.93
C GLN A 119 -9.97 5.77 -8.64
N MET A 120 -11.13 5.16 -8.37
CA MET A 120 -11.89 5.43 -7.15
C MET A 120 -11.13 4.98 -5.88
N MET A 121 -10.63 3.74 -5.86
CA MET A 121 -9.91 3.21 -4.70
C MET A 121 -8.62 3.97 -4.40
N LYS A 122 -7.88 4.35 -5.46
CA LYS A 122 -6.63 5.09 -5.35
C LYS A 122 -6.84 6.45 -4.69
N GLY A 123 -7.88 7.18 -5.09
CA GLY A 123 -8.23 8.45 -4.46
C GLY A 123 -8.53 8.33 -2.96
N GLU A 124 -9.28 7.31 -2.55
CA GLU A 124 -9.53 7.07 -1.11
C GLU A 124 -8.27 6.67 -0.34
N TYR A 125 -7.47 5.79 -0.94
CA TYR A 125 -6.25 5.28 -0.33
C TYR A 125 -5.23 6.38 -0.09
N GLU A 126 -4.93 7.22 -1.09
CA GLU A 126 -3.95 8.31 -0.98
C GLU A 126 -4.35 9.31 0.12
N ASN A 127 -5.64 9.67 0.17
CA ASN A 127 -6.16 10.56 1.22
C ASN A 127 -6.04 9.95 2.62
N LYS A 128 -6.33 8.64 2.77
CA LYS A 128 -6.20 7.95 4.06
C LYS A 128 -4.74 7.78 4.46
N LYS A 129 -3.87 7.34 3.53
CA LYS A 129 -2.42 7.23 3.70
C LYS A 129 -1.86 8.55 4.23
N GLN A 130 -2.07 9.67 3.53
CA GLN A 130 -1.55 10.96 3.97
C GLN A 130 -2.02 11.36 5.37
N ARG A 131 -3.31 11.22 5.68
CA ARG A 131 -3.85 11.53 7.01
C ARG A 131 -3.23 10.65 8.10
N THR A 132 -3.07 9.36 7.83
CA THR A 132 -2.42 8.42 8.76
C THR A 132 -0.97 8.79 9.00
N LEU A 133 -0.20 9.08 7.95
CA LEU A 133 1.21 9.44 8.10
C LEU A 133 1.41 10.76 8.86
N ILE A 134 0.57 11.75 8.57
CA ILE A 134 0.55 13.01 9.31
C ILE A 134 0.22 12.74 10.78
N ALA A 135 -0.81 11.94 11.08
CA ALA A 135 -1.18 11.61 12.45
C ALA A 135 -0.04 10.89 13.20
N LEU A 136 0.63 9.93 12.58
CA LEU A 136 1.79 9.24 13.16
C LEU A 136 2.96 10.20 13.42
N ASN A 137 3.22 11.12 12.49
CA ASN A 137 4.27 12.12 12.68
C ASN A 137 3.94 13.12 13.79
N LEU A 138 2.68 13.55 13.91
CA LEU A 138 2.23 14.40 15.01
C LEU A 138 2.32 13.67 16.35
N GLU A 139 1.91 12.40 16.41
CA GLU A 139 2.04 11.56 17.61
C GLU A 139 3.51 11.49 18.05
N ASN A 140 4.42 11.23 17.11
CA ASN A 140 5.86 11.21 17.38
C ASN A 140 6.39 12.57 17.86
N ALA A 141 5.87 13.69 17.34
CA ALA A 141 6.28 15.03 17.73
C ALA A 141 5.69 15.50 19.09
N LEU A 142 4.51 15.02 19.47
CA LEU A 142 3.87 15.33 20.75
C LEU A 142 4.44 14.50 21.90
N GLY A 143 5.06 13.35 21.59
CA GLY A 143 5.66 12.44 22.55
C GLY A 143 4.60 11.66 23.35
N THR A 144 4.86 10.38 23.62
CA THR A 144 4.05 9.56 24.53
C THR A 144 4.24 9.93 26.01
N GLN A 145 5.19 10.79 26.31
CA GLN A 145 5.48 11.33 27.64
C GLN A 145 5.41 12.86 27.62
N SER A 146 4.19 13.41 27.68
CA SER A 146 3.83 14.76 28.19
C SER A 146 4.77 15.97 27.93
N HIS A 147 5.64 15.96 26.93
CA HIS A 147 6.54 17.05 26.59
C HIS A 147 6.67 17.05 25.07
N GLY A 148 5.76 17.77 24.41
CA GLY A 148 5.91 18.06 22.99
C GLY A 148 7.25 18.74 22.73
N VAL A 149 7.79 18.59 21.51
CA VAL A 149 9.06 19.22 21.13
C VAL A 149 9.01 20.72 21.45
N HIS A 150 9.81 21.13 22.43
CA HIS A 150 9.88 22.52 22.85
C HIS A 150 10.36 23.40 21.70
N SER A 151 9.67 24.51 21.46
CA SER A 151 10.17 25.52 20.52
C SER A 151 11.50 26.08 21.03
N GLU A 152 12.37 26.55 20.11
CA GLU A 152 13.58 27.29 20.49
C GLU A 152 13.28 28.47 21.43
N LEU A 153 12.10 29.08 21.29
CA LEU A 153 11.60 30.13 22.17
C LEU A 153 11.45 29.69 23.63
N TYR A 154 11.13 28.42 23.87
CA TYR A 154 11.08 27.86 25.22
C TYR A 154 12.48 27.80 25.85
N PHE A 155 13.50 27.40 25.08
CA PHE A 155 14.89 27.37 25.55
C PHE A 155 15.46 28.78 25.76
N VAL A 156 15.22 29.70 24.82
CA VAL A 156 15.73 31.08 24.90
C VAL A 156 15.06 31.87 26.03
N ASN A 157 13.74 31.73 26.24
CA ASN A 157 13.05 32.46 27.31
C ASN A 157 13.06 31.76 28.68
N SER A 158 13.45 30.49 28.78
CA SER A 158 13.65 29.83 30.08
C SER A 158 15.07 30.04 30.63
N PHE A 159 16.01 30.55 29.82
CA PHE A 159 17.34 30.95 30.25
C PHE A 159 17.35 32.41 30.74
N TYR A 160 16.54 32.72 31.75
CA TYR A 160 16.72 33.90 32.61
C TYR A 160 17.26 33.46 33.99
N GLY A 161 18.27 32.59 33.98
CA GLY A 161 18.98 32.16 35.18
C GLY A 161 20.05 33.19 35.57
N PHE A 162 19.70 34.06 36.50
CA PHE A 162 20.52 34.82 37.47
C PHE A 162 22.04 34.95 37.21
N LEU A 163 22.50 36.18 36.96
CA LEU A 163 23.83 36.67 37.36
C LEU A 163 23.80 37.09 38.83
#